data_AF-A0A0Q4GLU4-F1
#
_entry.id   AF-A0A0Q4GLU4-F1
#
_cell.length_a   1.000
_cell.length_b   1.000
_cell.length_c   1.000
_cell.angle_alpha   90.00
_cell.angle_beta   90.00
_cell.angle_gamma   90.00
#
_symmetry.space_group_name_H-M   'P 1'
#
loop_
_entity.id
_entity.type
_entity.pdbx_description
1 polymer ?
#
loop_
_entity_poly.entity_id
_entity_poly.type
_entity_poly.pdbx_seq_one_letter_code
_entity_poly.pdbx_strand_id
1 'polypeptide(L)'
;MMERLFFGTGIGIGYFVIVLVQMTFLTPLIDRVHKSYLHVLAMITLTVLGISFTYTMQLYEIEPFNTFPMSALFFAVWYPFYHLGYFAGKRDWNPSSKAALGLAIITLALSFAEAFFWKGTLPAFAASQTKATSLAFSLSITLLILANRDVAERRSVAFLAWLGRASYFVYLFHLIPVSLSKTIAHKVGLPKFTLSEMLFVAMATILISILAAFTAQKTVPSFAKRWVLG
;
A
#
# COMPACT_ATOMS: atom_id res chain seq x y z
N MET A 1 10.13 6.53 -22.42
CA MET A 1 9.84 6.88 -21.01
C MET A 1 9.15 8.24 -20.89
N MET A 2 9.66 9.30 -21.53
CA MET A 2 8.98 10.62 -21.57
C MET A 2 7.59 10.59 -22.23
N GLU A 3 7.41 9.91 -23.36
CA GLU A 3 6.08 9.76 -23.99
C GLU A 3 5.04 9.15 -23.05
N ARG A 4 5.44 8.18 -22.20
CA ARG A 4 4.52 7.55 -21.24
C ARG A 4 4.08 8.49 -20.12
N LEU A 5 4.91 9.46 -19.76
CA LEU A 5 4.57 10.54 -18.83
C LEU A 5 3.63 11.58 -19.45
N PHE A 6 3.82 11.91 -20.74
CA PHE A 6 2.99 12.90 -21.44
C PHE A 6 1.61 12.36 -21.85
N PHE A 7 1.50 11.10 -22.24
CA PHE A 7 0.23 10.49 -22.69
C PHE A 7 -0.55 9.80 -21.57
N GLY A 8 -0.21 10.06 -20.31
CA GLY A 8 -0.87 9.44 -19.16
C GLY A 8 -0.60 7.96 -18.98
N THR A 9 0.01 7.25 -19.95
CA THR A 9 0.30 5.79 -19.91
C THR A 9 1.29 5.34 -18.81
N GLY A 10 1.78 6.25 -17.97
CA GLY A 10 2.29 5.99 -16.62
C GLY A 10 1.23 5.56 -15.58
N ILE A 11 0.08 5.04 -16.05
CA ILE A 11 -1.14 4.61 -15.30
C ILE A 11 -0.85 3.51 -14.26
N GLY A 12 0.37 2.98 -14.19
CA GLY A 12 0.80 2.08 -13.11
C GLY A 12 0.63 2.68 -11.70
N ILE A 13 0.56 4.01 -11.58
CA ILE A 13 0.26 4.72 -10.32
C ILE A 13 -1.24 5.07 -10.21
N GLY A 14 -1.92 5.28 -11.34
CA GLY A 14 -3.35 5.63 -11.38
C GLY A 14 -4.27 4.48 -10.98
N TYR A 15 -3.80 3.23 -10.96
CA TYR A 15 -4.61 2.06 -10.62
C TYR A 15 -5.29 2.20 -9.25
N PHE A 16 -4.62 2.84 -8.28
CA PHE A 16 -5.18 3.07 -6.96
C PHE A 16 -6.43 3.98 -7.01
N VAL A 17 -6.47 4.95 -7.94
CA VAL A 17 -7.66 5.80 -8.16
C VAL A 17 -8.82 4.95 -8.67
N ILE A 18 -8.57 4.03 -9.60
CA ILE A 18 -9.58 3.10 -10.12
C ILE A 18 -10.14 2.25 -8.98
N VAL A 19 -9.26 1.66 -8.16
CA VAL A 19 -9.65 0.87 -6.99
C VAL A 19 -10.47 1.71 -6.00
N LEU A 20 -10.06 2.96 -5.73
CA LEU A 20 -10.78 3.85 -4.83
C LEU A 20 -12.20 4.17 -5.35
N VAL A 21 -12.35 4.40 -6.66
CA VAL A 21 -13.66 4.57 -7.30
C VAL A 21 -14.51 3.30 -7.13
N GLN A 22 -13.95 2.11 -7.37
CA GLN A 22 -14.64 0.83 -7.13
C GLN A 22 -15.13 0.72 -5.67
N MET A 23 -14.29 1.06 -4.68
CA MET A 23 -14.66 1.04 -3.27
C MET A 23 -15.75 2.06 -2.93
N THR A 24 -15.69 3.24 -3.55
CA THR A 24 -16.71 4.28 -3.38
C THR A 24 -18.07 3.79 -3.85
N PHE A 25 -18.14 3.10 -5.00
CA PHE A 25 -19.37 2.46 -5.48
C PHE A 25 -19.86 1.32 -4.57
N LEU A 26 -18.98 0.60 -3.90
CA LEU A 26 -19.35 -0.46 -2.96
C LEU A 26 -19.83 0.08 -1.60
N THR A 27 -19.49 1.32 -1.25
CA THR A 27 -19.77 1.90 0.07
C THR A 27 -21.26 1.87 0.45
N PRO A 28 -22.22 2.22 -0.41
CA PRO A 28 -23.64 2.12 -0.09
C PRO A 28 -24.09 0.68 0.22
N LEU A 29 -23.46 -0.32 -0.41
CA LEU A 29 -23.75 -1.74 -0.12
C LEU A 29 -23.19 -2.15 1.24
N ILE A 30 -21.96 -1.69 1.56
CA ILE A 30 -21.36 -1.91 2.87
C ILE A 30 -22.24 -1.29 3.97
N ASP A 31 -22.80 -0.10 3.71
CA ASP A 31 -23.65 0.61 4.69
C ASP A 31 -24.97 -0.10 5.00
N ARG A 32 -25.53 -0.82 4.01
CA ARG A 32 -26.75 -1.61 4.19
C ARG A 32 -26.54 -2.86 5.06
N VAL A 33 -25.30 -3.23 5.36
CA VAL A 33 -25.01 -4.38 6.22
C VAL A 33 -25.10 -3.96 7.69
N HIS A 34 -26.14 -4.43 8.38
CA HIS A 34 -26.36 -4.06 9.78
C HIS A 34 -25.65 -4.97 10.79
N LYS A 35 -25.39 -6.24 10.44
CA LYS A 35 -24.87 -7.23 11.39
C LYS A 35 -23.35 -7.34 11.33
N SER A 36 -22.67 -7.32 12.49
CA SER A 36 -21.20 -7.39 12.58
C SER A 36 -20.57 -8.60 11.91
N TYR A 37 -21.13 -9.80 12.14
CA TYR A 37 -20.58 -11.01 11.55
C TYR A 37 -20.65 -11.00 10.01
N LEU A 38 -21.61 -10.29 9.40
CA LEU A 38 -21.73 -10.19 7.95
C LEU A 38 -20.61 -9.33 7.35
N HIS A 39 -20.14 -8.29 8.05
CA HIS A 39 -18.98 -7.54 7.58
C HIS A 39 -17.71 -8.39 7.66
N VAL A 40 -17.52 -9.13 8.75
CA VAL A 40 -16.38 -10.05 8.91
C VAL A 40 -16.41 -11.12 7.82
N LEU A 41 -17.57 -11.74 7.58
CA LEU A 41 -17.75 -12.72 6.52
C LEU A 41 -17.46 -12.15 5.14
N ALA A 42 -17.94 -10.93 4.84
CA ALA A 42 -17.67 -10.26 3.57
C ALA A 42 -16.16 -9.99 3.39
N MET A 43 -15.49 -9.48 4.41
CA MET A 43 -14.04 -9.25 4.39
C MET A 43 -13.28 -10.55 4.16
N ILE A 44 -13.58 -11.63 4.88
CA ILE A 44 -12.93 -12.93 4.69
C ILE A 44 -13.18 -13.47 3.27
N THR A 45 -14.44 -13.46 2.83
CA THR A 45 -14.83 -13.98 1.51
C THR A 45 -14.11 -13.25 0.38
N LEU A 46 -14.08 -11.91 0.42
CA LEU A 46 -13.42 -11.12 -0.60
C LEU A 46 -11.89 -11.16 -0.48
N THR A 47 -11.33 -11.36 0.72
CA THR A 47 -9.89 -11.65 0.89
C THR A 47 -9.53 -12.94 0.18
N VAL A 48 -10.27 -14.02 0.43
CA VAL A 48 -10.03 -15.33 -0.19
C VAL A 48 -10.17 -15.21 -1.70
N LEU A 49 -11.23 -14.56 -2.19
CA LEU A 49 -11.43 -14.33 -3.62
C LEU A 49 -10.28 -13.53 -4.25
N GLY A 50 -9.82 -12.46 -3.60
CA GLY A 50 -8.70 -11.64 -4.09
C GLY A 50 -7.37 -12.38 -4.12
N ILE A 51 -7.08 -13.19 -3.09
CA ILE A 51 -5.90 -14.05 -3.04
C ILE A 51 -6.00 -15.12 -4.13
N SER A 52 -7.10 -15.86 -4.21
CA SER A 52 -7.30 -16.90 -5.22
C SER A 52 -7.13 -16.32 -6.63
N PHE A 53 -7.77 -15.18 -6.92
CA PHE A 53 -7.60 -14.49 -8.18
C PHE A 53 -6.12 -14.18 -8.45
N THR A 54 -5.44 -13.53 -7.51
CA THR A 54 -4.02 -13.14 -7.69
C THR A 54 -3.15 -14.36 -7.97
N TYR A 55 -3.28 -15.44 -7.20
CA TYR A 55 -2.44 -16.62 -7.37
C TYR A 55 -2.77 -17.37 -8.66
N THR A 56 -4.05 -17.49 -9.02
CA THR A 56 -4.44 -18.09 -10.31
C THR A 56 -3.85 -17.31 -11.47
N MET A 57 -3.98 -15.98 -11.49
CA MET A 57 -3.42 -15.18 -12.59
C MET A 57 -1.90 -15.33 -12.70
N GLN A 58 -1.20 -15.38 -11.56
CA GLN A 58 0.27 -15.53 -11.53
C GLN A 58 0.72 -16.95 -11.92
N LEU A 59 0.11 -17.99 -11.36
CA LEU A 59 0.53 -19.38 -11.57
C LEU A 59 0.25 -19.89 -12.99
N TYR A 60 -0.84 -19.40 -13.61
CA TYR A 60 -1.21 -19.76 -14.97
C TYR A 60 -0.77 -18.70 -16.01
N GLU A 61 0.00 -17.69 -15.58
CA GLU A 61 0.55 -16.63 -16.44
C GLU A 61 -0.52 -16.00 -17.36
N ILE A 62 -1.72 -15.75 -16.81
CA ILE A 62 -2.86 -15.26 -17.60
C ILE A 62 -2.71 -13.77 -17.89
N GLU A 63 -2.27 -13.43 -19.10
CA GLU A 63 -2.14 -12.05 -19.56
C GLU A 63 -3.52 -11.39 -19.84
N PRO A 64 -3.69 -10.08 -19.59
CA PRO A 64 -2.71 -9.17 -18.97
C PRO A 64 -2.72 -9.21 -17.43
N PHE A 65 -3.54 -10.06 -16.81
CA PHE A 65 -3.86 -10.04 -15.37
C PHE A 65 -2.75 -10.56 -14.44
N ASN A 66 -1.73 -11.24 -14.97
CA ASN A 66 -0.50 -11.60 -14.28
C ASN A 66 0.48 -10.41 -14.15
N THR A 67 0.29 -9.31 -14.89
CA THR A 67 1.18 -8.14 -14.82
C THR A 67 0.63 -7.03 -13.92
N PHE A 68 1.54 -6.25 -13.32
CA PHE A 68 1.17 -5.04 -12.60
C PHE A 68 0.94 -3.88 -13.60
N PRO A 69 -0.12 -3.06 -13.48
CA PRO A 69 -1.06 -2.97 -12.36
C PRO A 69 -2.31 -3.86 -12.48
N MET A 70 -2.48 -4.61 -13.57
CA MET A 70 -3.71 -5.37 -13.85
C MET A 70 -4.05 -6.40 -12.77
N SER A 71 -3.04 -7.11 -12.26
CA SER A 71 -3.17 -8.05 -11.13
C SER A 71 -3.71 -7.39 -9.86
N ALA A 72 -3.53 -6.07 -9.74
CA ALA A 72 -3.92 -5.26 -8.60
C ALA A 72 -5.20 -4.44 -8.83
N LEU A 73 -5.80 -4.46 -10.04
CA LEU A 73 -7.03 -3.74 -10.32
C LEU A 73 -8.28 -4.45 -9.81
N PHE A 74 -8.17 -5.73 -9.47
CA PHE A 74 -9.30 -6.48 -8.92
C PHE A 74 -9.57 -6.03 -7.49
N PHE A 75 -10.69 -5.33 -7.30
CA PHE A 75 -11.06 -4.67 -6.05
C PHE A 75 -10.98 -5.60 -4.82
N ALA A 76 -11.27 -6.89 -4.98
CA ALA A 76 -11.29 -7.86 -3.89
C ALA A 76 -9.93 -7.98 -3.17
N VAL A 77 -8.82 -7.69 -3.86
CA VAL A 77 -7.47 -7.63 -3.27
C VAL A 77 -7.37 -6.55 -2.19
N TRP A 78 -8.05 -5.41 -2.39
CA TRP A 78 -7.97 -4.24 -1.52
C TRP A 78 -9.18 -4.05 -0.60
N TYR A 79 -10.28 -4.72 -0.93
CA TYR A 79 -11.55 -4.62 -0.22
C TYR A 79 -11.43 -4.82 1.31
N PRO A 80 -10.64 -5.79 1.84
CA PRO A 80 -10.57 -6.01 3.28
C PRO A 80 -10.03 -4.79 4.03
N PHE A 81 -9.06 -4.08 3.49
CA PHE A 81 -8.49 -2.89 4.11
C PHE A 81 -9.48 -1.74 4.12
N TYR A 82 -10.14 -1.50 2.97
CA TYR A 82 -11.15 -0.46 2.85
C TYR A 82 -12.33 -0.70 3.79
N HIS A 83 -12.87 -1.92 3.77
CA HIS A 83 -14.00 -2.31 4.59
C HIS A 83 -13.63 -2.32 6.08
N LEU A 84 -12.42 -2.76 6.45
CA LEU A 84 -11.96 -2.68 7.84
C LEU A 84 -11.92 -1.24 8.35
N GLY A 85 -11.37 -0.31 7.57
CA GLY A 85 -11.34 1.12 7.91
C GLY A 85 -12.76 1.69 8.07
N TYR A 86 -13.66 1.38 7.14
CA TYR A 86 -15.07 1.76 7.22
C TYR A 86 -15.76 1.21 8.48
N PHE A 87 -15.57 -0.09 8.76
CA PHE A 87 -16.15 -0.79 9.90
C PHE A 87 -15.66 -0.19 11.23
N ALA A 88 -14.35 0.04 11.35
CA ALA A 88 -13.73 0.62 12.54
C ALA A 88 -14.07 2.11 12.74
N GLY A 89 -14.41 2.83 11.66
CA GLY A 89 -14.88 4.21 11.73
C GLY A 89 -16.33 4.35 12.18
N LYS A 90 -17.19 3.36 11.89
CA LYS A 90 -18.61 3.37 12.29
C LYS A 90 -18.89 2.69 13.63
N ARG A 91 -17.95 1.89 14.14
CA ARG A 91 -18.15 1.11 15.35
C ARG A 91 -17.01 1.35 16.31
N ASP A 92 -17.34 1.34 17.60
CA ASP A 92 -16.35 1.39 18.65
C ASP A 92 -15.71 0.00 18.81
N TRP A 93 -14.86 -0.35 17.85
CA TRP A 93 -14.09 -1.58 17.84
C TRP A 93 -12.61 -1.24 17.98
N ASN A 94 -11.99 -1.79 19.02
CA ASN A 94 -10.59 -1.57 19.33
C ASN A 94 -9.84 -2.92 19.39
N PRO A 95 -9.01 -3.26 18.39
CA PRO A 95 -8.24 -4.49 18.42
C PRO A 95 -7.15 -4.43 19.51
N SER A 96 -6.72 -5.60 20.00
CA SER A 96 -5.62 -5.67 20.97
C SER A 96 -4.29 -5.30 20.31
N SER A 97 -3.63 -4.24 20.80
CA SER A 97 -2.31 -3.79 20.32
C SER A 97 -1.24 -4.88 20.40
N LYS A 98 -1.22 -5.66 21.49
CA LYS A 98 -0.28 -6.80 21.65
C LYS A 98 -0.52 -7.89 20.62
N ALA A 99 -1.80 -8.24 20.36
CA ALA A 99 -2.15 -9.25 19.37
C ALA A 99 -1.83 -8.78 17.95
N ALA A 100 -2.12 -7.51 17.63
CA ALA A 100 -1.79 -6.90 16.34
C ALA A 100 -0.27 -6.86 16.11
N LEU A 101 0.52 -6.50 17.13
CA LEU A 101 1.98 -6.52 17.05
C LEU A 101 2.53 -7.93 16.85
N GLY A 102 2.04 -8.91 17.61
CA GLY A 102 2.42 -10.31 17.45
C GLY A 102 2.10 -10.82 16.05
N LEU A 103 0.90 -10.52 15.54
CA LEU A 103 0.49 -10.86 14.18
C LEU A 103 1.39 -10.18 13.13
N ALA A 104 1.78 -8.92 13.34
CA ALA A 104 2.67 -8.20 12.43
C ALA A 104 4.06 -8.81 12.35
N ILE A 105 4.64 -9.23 13.48
CA ILE A 105 5.94 -9.91 13.49
C ILE A 105 5.85 -11.25 12.74
N ILE A 106 4.82 -12.05 13.02
CA ILE A 106 4.61 -13.35 12.38
C ILE A 106 4.41 -13.20 10.88
N THR A 107 3.49 -12.34 10.46
CA THR A 107 3.17 -12.14 9.05
C THR A 107 4.31 -11.47 8.26
N LEU A 108 5.14 -10.65 8.90
CA LEU A 108 6.38 -10.14 8.31
C LEU A 108 7.35 -11.28 7.99
N ALA A 109 7.60 -12.18 8.95
CA ALA A 109 8.46 -13.34 8.75
C ALA A 109 7.92 -14.25 7.63
N LEU A 110 6.61 -14.51 7.62
CA LEU A 110 5.95 -15.25 6.56
C LEU A 110 6.05 -14.54 5.21
N SER A 111 5.98 -13.21 5.17
CA SER A 111 6.14 -12.43 3.94
C SER A 111 7.54 -12.55 3.34
N PHE A 112 8.57 -12.64 4.18
CA PHE A 112 9.91 -12.95 3.70
C PHE A 112 10.01 -14.39 3.22
N ALA A 113 9.52 -15.36 4.00
CA ALA A 113 9.55 -16.77 3.63
C ALA A 113 8.86 -17.04 2.29
N GLU A 114 7.68 -16.45 2.08
CA GLU A 114 6.94 -16.56 0.83
C GLU A 114 7.68 -15.87 -0.34
N ALA A 115 8.27 -14.69 -0.13
CA ALA A 115 9.08 -14.05 -1.16
C ALA A 115 10.29 -14.94 -1.55
N PHE A 116 10.95 -15.57 -0.57
CA PHE A 116 12.05 -16.50 -0.83
C PHE A 116 11.60 -17.76 -1.57
N PHE A 117 10.39 -18.25 -1.31
CA PHE A 117 9.81 -19.38 -2.02
C PHE A 117 9.58 -19.07 -3.51
N TRP A 118 8.98 -17.91 -3.81
CA TRP A 118 8.66 -17.53 -5.19
C TRP A 118 9.83 -16.98 -6.01
N LYS A 119 10.94 -16.56 -5.38
CA LYS A 119 12.02 -15.83 -6.07
C LYS A 119 12.61 -16.56 -7.29
N GLY A 120 12.59 -17.90 -7.29
CA GLY A 120 13.19 -18.72 -8.34
C GLY A 120 12.24 -19.03 -9.51
N THR A 121 10.94 -19.04 -9.26
CA THR A 121 9.91 -19.41 -10.24
C THR A 121 9.14 -18.21 -10.77
N LEU A 122 8.73 -17.30 -9.86
CA LEU A 122 7.97 -16.09 -10.19
C LEU A 122 8.63 -14.86 -9.56
N PRO A 123 9.79 -14.37 -10.07
CA PRO A 123 10.55 -13.29 -9.45
C PRO A 123 9.77 -11.97 -9.32
N ALA A 124 8.94 -11.64 -10.31
CA ALA A 124 8.08 -10.45 -10.28
C ALA A 124 7.03 -10.56 -9.16
N PHE A 125 6.43 -11.75 -8.98
CA PHE A 125 5.47 -12.00 -7.92
C PHE A 125 6.13 -12.04 -6.54
N ALA A 126 7.34 -12.61 -6.45
CA ALA A 126 8.15 -12.60 -5.23
C ALA A 126 8.40 -11.19 -4.69
N ALA A 127 8.55 -10.20 -5.58
CA ALA A 127 8.68 -8.78 -5.23
C ALA A 127 7.33 -8.05 -5.09
N SER A 128 6.19 -8.67 -5.43
CA SER A 128 4.88 -8.03 -5.41
C SER A 128 4.35 -7.81 -3.99
N GLN A 129 3.56 -6.76 -3.79
CA GLN A 129 2.84 -6.49 -2.54
C GLN A 129 1.54 -7.31 -2.39
N THR A 130 1.08 -7.95 -3.47
CA THR A 130 -0.20 -8.69 -3.51
C THR A 130 -0.10 -10.15 -3.06
N LYS A 131 1.06 -10.59 -2.58
CA LYS A 131 1.24 -11.92 -1.97
C LYS A 131 0.35 -12.05 -0.72
N ALA A 132 -0.19 -13.24 -0.47
CA ALA A 132 -1.11 -13.48 0.64
C ALA A 132 -0.50 -13.07 1.99
N THR A 133 0.77 -13.41 2.22
CA THR A 133 1.48 -13.05 3.45
C THR A 133 1.79 -11.55 3.55
N SER A 134 2.04 -10.87 2.42
CA SER A 134 2.22 -9.42 2.38
C SER A 134 0.91 -8.66 2.63
N LEU A 135 -0.22 -9.20 2.14
CA LEU A 135 -1.55 -8.68 2.46
C LEU A 135 -1.88 -8.88 3.95
N ALA A 136 -1.59 -10.06 4.50
CA ALA A 136 -1.76 -10.34 5.93
C ALA A 136 -0.89 -9.43 6.80
N PHE A 137 0.36 -9.17 6.39
CA PHE A 137 1.23 -8.20 7.05
C PHE A 137 0.65 -6.80 7.01
N SER A 138 0.21 -6.32 5.84
CA SER A 138 -0.44 -5.02 5.71
C SER A 138 -1.69 -4.90 6.60
N LEU A 139 -2.45 -5.99 6.74
CA LEU A 139 -3.66 -6.03 7.56
C LEU A 139 -3.30 -5.92 9.05
N SER A 140 -2.26 -6.64 9.48
CA SER A 140 -1.77 -6.58 10.85
C SER A 140 -1.25 -5.18 11.25
N ILE A 141 -0.59 -4.48 10.32
CA ILE A 141 -0.17 -3.08 10.51
C ILE A 141 -1.39 -2.18 10.62
N THR A 142 -2.42 -2.40 9.80
CA THR A 142 -3.68 -1.66 9.89
C THR A 142 -4.35 -1.87 11.26
N LEU A 143 -4.40 -3.11 11.75
CA LEU A 143 -4.90 -3.43 13.08
C LEU A 143 -4.07 -2.76 14.18
N LEU A 144 -2.75 -2.71 14.03
CA LEU A 144 -1.87 -2.05 14.98
C LEU A 144 -2.11 -0.54 15.02
N ILE A 145 -2.35 0.10 13.88
CA ILE A 145 -2.73 1.52 13.80
C ILE A 145 -4.05 1.73 14.53
N LEU A 146 -5.08 0.93 14.22
CA LEU A 146 -6.39 1.03 14.85
C LEU A 146 -6.33 0.82 16.37
N ALA A 147 -5.54 -0.16 16.82
CA ALA A 147 -5.35 -0.46 18.25
C ALA A 147 -4.73 0.70 19.06
N ASN A 148 -4.05 1.62 18.38
CA ASN A 148 -3.32 2.73 19.02
C ASN A 148 -3.87 4.11 18.59
N ARG A 149 -5.06 4.17 17.98
CA ARG A 149 -5.63 5.42 17.44
C ARG A 149 -5.83 6.49 18.52
N ASP A 150 -6.34 6.12 19.70
CA ASP A 150 -6.62 7.06 20.79
C ASP A 150 -5.33 7.67 21.36
N VAL A 151 -4.24 6.90 21.37
CA VAL A 151 -2.91 7.39 21.79
C VAL A 151 -2.37 8.39 20.77
N ALA A 152 -2.55 8.10 19.48
CA ALA A 152 -2.13 8.99 18.40
C ALA A 152 -2.91 10.31 18.40
N GLU A 153 -4.22 10.27 18.67
CA GLU A 153 -5.07 11.46 18.81
C GLU A 153 -4.64 12.32 20.01
N ARG A 154 -4.44 11.71 21.18
CA ARG A 154 -4.04 12.43 22.40
C ARG A 154 -2.66 13.07 22.32
N ARG A 155 -1.71 12.43 21.64
CA ARG A 155 -0.32 12.91 21.56
C ARG A 155 -0.10 13.94 20.44
N SER A 156 -1.12 14.28 19.66
CA SER A 156 -1.02 15.15 18.48
C SER A 156 0.30 14.94 17.76
N VAL A 157 0.46 13.77 17.13
CA VAL A 157 1.69 13.49 16.38
C VAL A 157 1.62 14.26 15.06
N ALA A 158 1.82 15.58 15.15
CA ALA A 158 1.63 16.53 14.07
C ALA A 158 2.40 16.12 12.81
N PHE A 159 3.59 15.54 12.98
CA PHE A 159 4.38 14.98 11.90
C PHE A 159 3.73 13.77 11.23
N LEU A 160 3.20 12.79 11.97
CA LEU A 160 2.52 11.64 11.36
C LEU A 160 1.22 12.05 10.67
N ALA A 161 0.45 12.96 11.27
CA ALA A 161 -0.75 13.50 10.64
C ALA A 161 -0.42 14.28 9.35
N TRP A 162 0.67 15.06 9.38
CA TRP A 162 1.20 15.75 8.21
C TRP A 162 1.65 14.76 7.12
N LEU A 163 2.41 13.72 7.50
CA LEU A 163 2.91 12.71 6.59
C LEU A 163 1.75 11.91 5.96
N GLY A 164 0.70 11.64 6.74
CA GLY A 164 -0.53 11.01 6.27
C GLY A 164 -1.22 11.86 5.20
N ARG A 165 -1.35 13.19 5.40
CA ARG A 165 -1.88 14.09 4.36
C ARG A 165 -0.99 14.15 3.12
N ALA A 166 0.33 14.19 3.31
CA ALA A 166 1.29 14.21 2.22
C ALA A 166 1.48 12.84 1.52
N SER A 167 0.87 11.76 2.03
CA SER A 167 1.12 10.39 1.55
C SER A 167 0.75 10.19 0.08
N TYR A 168 -0.31 10.86 -0.40
CA TYR A 168 -0.70 10.81 -1.81
C TYR A 168 0.37 11.43 -2.71
N PHE A 169 0.91 12.59 -2.34
CA PHE A 169 2.04 13.20 -3.07
C PHE A 169 3.26 12.29 -3.06
N VAL A 170 3.63 11.73 -1.90
CA VAL A 170 4.75 10.78 -1.78
C VAL A 170 4.54 9.58 -2.69
N TYR A 171 3.32 9.03 -2.72
CA TYR A 171 2.95 7.93 -3.61
C TYR A 171 3.09 8.28 -5.09
N LEU A 172 2.70 9.48 -5.53
CA LEU A 172 2.90 9.89 -6.92
C LEU A 172 4.37 10.16 -7.27
N PHE A 173 5.12 10.73 -6.33
CA PHE A 173 6.46 11.26 -6.60
C PHE A 173 7.58 10.23 -6.44
N HIS A 174 7.43 9.26 -5.53
CA HIS A 174 8.55 8.42 -5.05
C HIS A 174 9.31 7.64 -6.14
N LEU A 175 8.71 7.35 -7.31
CA LEU A 175 9.42 6.67 -8.40
C LEU A 175 10.63 7.45 -8.92
N ILE A 176 10.56 8.79 -8.93
CA ILE A 176 11.68 9.66 -9.32
C ILE A 176 12.83 9.51 -8.31
N PRO A 177 12.61 9.72 -6.99
CA PRO A 177 13.62 9.44 -5.97
C PRO A 177 14.15 8.01 -5.97
N VAL A 178 13.35 6.98 -6.26
CA VAL A 178 13.86 5.59 -6.37
C VAL A 178 14.91 5.49 -7.47
N SER A 179 14.61 6.01 -8.67
CA SER A 179 15.55 5.98 -9.79
C SER A 179 16.84 6.74 -9.46
N LEU A 180 16.71 7.93 -8.89
CA LEU A 180 17.84 8.76 -8.48
C LEU A 180 18.70 8.05 -7.41
N SER A 181 18.06 7.51 -6.39
CA SER A 181 18.74 6.84 -5.27
C SER A 181 19.49 5.60 -5.73
N LYS A 182 18.94 4.82 -6.69
CA LYS A 182 19.66 3.70 -7.32
C LYS A 182 20.91 4.16 -8.06
N THR A 183 20.81 5.22 -8.86
CA THR A 183 21.97 5.79 -9.56
C THR A 183 23.04 6.26 -8.59
N ILE A 184 22.65 6.94 -7.50
CA ILE A 184 23.58 7.37 -6.46
C ILE A 184 24.23 6.16 -5.79
N ALA A 185 23.44 5.15 -5.39
CA ALA A 185 23.93 3.92 -4.75
C ALA A 185 25.03 3.25 -5.58
N HIS A 186 24.83 3.13 -6.90
CA HIS A 186 25.83 2.52 -7.79
C HIS A 186 27.06 3.40 -7.96
N LYS A 187 26.91 4.73 -8.00
CA LYS A 187 28.04 5.68 -8.08
C LYS A 187 28.91 5.65 -6.82
N VAL A 188 28.33 5.44 -5.64
CA VAL A 188 29.09 5.31 -4.39
C VAL A 188 29.62 3.88 -4.16
N GLY A 189 29.45 2.98 -5.14
CA GLY A 189 30.01 1.63 -5.10
C GLY A 189 29.23 0.63 -4.26
N LEU A 190 27.95 0.89 -3.94
CA LEU A 190 27.13 -0.11 -3.24
C LEU A 190 26.90 -1.32 -4.17
N PRO A 191 27.13 -2.57 -3.70
CA PRO A 191 26.96 -3.74 -4.54
C PRO A 191 25.48 -3.97 -4.87
N LYS A 192 25.20 -4.33 -6.12
CA LYS A 192 23.83 -4.55 -6.60
C LYS A 192 23.16 -5.71 -5.87
N PHE A 193 21.85 -5.56 -5.63
CA PHE A 193 20.98 -6.54 -5.00
C PHE A 193 21.37 -6.91 -3.57
N THR A 194 22.09 -6.03 -2.87
CA THR A 194 22.45 -6.21 -1.46
C THR A 194 21.46 -5.52 -0.53
N LEU A 195 21.39 -6.00 0.71
CA LEU A 195 20.59 -5.34 1.75
C LEU A 195 21.02 -3.88 1.95
N SER A 196 22.32 -3.57 1.85
CA SER A 196 22.83 -2.21 1.98
C SER A 196 22.34 -1.29 0.86
N GLU A 197 22.34 -1.76 -0.40
CA GLU A 197 21.73 -1.02 -1.51
C GLU A 197 20.23 -0.80 -1.26
N MET A 198 19.48 -1.85 -0.88
CA MET A 198 18.03 -1.76 -0.65
C MET A 198 17.68 -0.78 0.46
N LEU A 199 18.38 -0.83 1.60
CA LEU A 199 18.18 0.09 2.71
C LEU A 199 18.54 1.52 2.32
N PHE A 200 19.68 1.73 1.64
CA PHE A 200 20.07 3.05 1.15
C PHE A 200 19.01 3.64 0.21
N VAL A 201 18.59 2.87 -0.80
CA VAL A 201 17.59 3.30 -1.78
C VAL A 201 16.26 3.62 -1.10
N ALA A 202 15.78 2.76 -0.19
CA ALA A 202 14.54 2.98 0.54
C ALA A 202 14.59 4.24 1.40
N MET A 203 15.64 4.40 2.22
CA MET A 203 15.80 5.56 3.10
C MET A 203 15.96 6.86 2.32
N ALA A 204 16.81 6.87 1.28
CA ALA A 204 17.00 8.05 0.43
C ALA A 204 15.71 8.43 -0.30
N THR A 205 14.98 7.45 -0.83
CA THR A 205 13.68 7.65 -1.47
C THR A 205 12.69 8.32 -0.52
N ILE A 206 12.54 7.78 0.69
CA ILE A 206 11.62 8.32 1.71
C ILE A 206 12.04 9.75 2.06
N LEU A 207 13.32 9.98 2.35
CA LEU A 207 13.84 11.30 2.73
C LEU A 207 13.59 12.33 1.62
N ILE A 208 13.99 12.03 0.38
CA ILE A 208 13.81 12.93 -0.76
C ILE A 208 12.31 13.21 -0.99
N SER A 209 11.45 12.18 -0.88
CA SER A 209 10.01 12.34 -1.08
C SER A 209 9.37 13.21 0.01
N ILE A 210 9.78 13.03 1.27
CA ILE A 210 9.33 13.87 2.39
C ILE A 210 9.80 15.31 2.23
N LEU A 211 11.06 15.52 1.87
CA LEU A 211 11.60 16.86 1.61
C LEU A 211 10.86 17.55 0.45
N ALA A 212 10.59 16.82 -0.63
CA ALA A 212 9.82 17.32 -1.77
C ALA A 212 8.37 17.66 -1.38
N ALA A 213 7.72 16.82 -0.56
CA ALA A 213 6.37 17.12 -0.07
C ALA A 213 6.36 18.39 0.80
N PHE A 214 7.38 18.55 1.65
CA PHE A 214 7.52 19.72 2.51
C PHE A 214 7.78 21.00 1.72
N THR A 215 8.65 20.96 0.71
CA THR A 215 8.90 22.11 -0.17
C THR A 215 7.67 22.45 -1.00
N ALA A 216 7.01 21.45 -1.59
CA ALA A 216 5.79 21.64 -2.35
C ALA A 216 4.67 22.28 -1.53
N GLN A 217 4.51 21.91 -0.25
CA GLN A 217 3.54 22.58 0.63
C GLN A 217 3.81 24.07 0.84
N LYS A 218 5.08 24.50 0.76
CA LYS A 218 5.45 25.92 0.91
C LYS A 218 5.33 26.68 -0.41
N THR A 219 5.61 26.06 -1.54
CA THR A 219 5.72 26.72 -2.85
C THR A 219 4.45 26.66 -3.69
N VAL A 220 3.65 25.60 -3.56
CA VAL A 220 2.41 25.45 -4.35
C VAL A 220 1.38 26.50 -3.89
N PRO A 221 0.76 27.25 -4.81
CA PRO A 221 -0.28 28.23 -4.48
C PRO A 221 -1.42 27.60 -3.67
N SER A 222 -1.98 28.35 -2.71
CA SER A 222 -3.02 27.85 -1.77
C SER A 222 -4.21 27.17 -2.47
N PHE A 223 -4.65 27.70 -3.61
CA PHE A 223 -5.75 27.13 -4.39
C PHE A 223 -5.43 25.75 -5.00
N ALA A 224 -4.15 25.46 -5.26
CA ALA A 224 -3.69 24.21 -5.87
C ALA A 224 -3.26 23.17 -4.83
N LYS A 225 -2.99 23.57 -3.59
CA LYS A 225 -2.52 22.65 -2.52
C LYS A 225 -3.47 21.46 -2.34
N ARG A 226 -4.79 21.70 -2.34
CA ARG A 226 -5.82 20.65 -2.18
C ARG A 226 -5.78 19.57 -3.28
N TRP A 227 -5.37 19.95 -4.48
CA TRP A 227 -5.39 19.06 -5.64
C TRP A 227 -4.04 18.35 -5.84
N VAL A 228 -2.95 19.02 -5.50
CA VAL A 228 -1.58 18.53 -5.73
C VAL A 228 -1.06 17.73 -4.53
N LEU A 229 -1.46 18.08 -3.31
CA LEU A 229 -0.87 17.57 -2.07
C LEU A 229 -1.83 16.69 -1.26
N GLY A 230 -3.11 16.61 -1.68
CA GLY A 230 -4.21 16.00 -0.91
C GLY A 230 -4.82 16.98 0.07
#